data_AF-A0A2S5MQ04-F1
#
_entry.id   AF-A0A2S5MQ04-F1
#
_cell.length_a   1.000
_cell.length_b   1.000
_cell.length_c   1.000
_cell.angle_alpha   90.00
_cell.angle_beta   90.00
_cell.angle_gamma   90.00
#
_symmetry.space_group_name_H-M   'P 1'
#
loop_
_entity.id
_entity.type
_entity.pdbx_description
1 polymer ?
#
loop_
_entity_poly.entity_id
_entity_poly.type
_entity_poly.pdbx_seq_one_letter_code
_entity_poly.pdbx_strand_id
1 'polypeptide(L)'
;MFESWFRTLTARHACVLGVAALIAAGVQPARAQLVLPGAVAPTPEGTVASPAKKRSVGGEMGAAAGPAIMPKAPAEDAIVGKIIKRDGEGSAIEFSRAGADLQVAKLTLVGDDLRRSGEACRVEVAGTPLKLTARQSETGLRRYQIAFPACAFTFDVLDGAILVTNEGKACELKDAGCRADPEGLWGMSADEIDPKKGEEMLGARARVEKTVRSTFRALYDQYKKEKAIRNFIVKEQAGFSSWREEVCRSYAREPDFGYCALRLTEARAIALGAQLATGVKLPPGVVEEAAAENTKKDEKK
;
A
#
# COMPACT_ATOMS: atom_id res chain seq x y z
N MET A 1 -26.23 -47.67 35.53
CA MET A 1 -25.23 -48.15 36.51
C MET A 1 -24.09 -47.13 36.42
N PHE A 2 -24.12 -46.08 37.27
CA PHE A 2 -23.32 -45.92 38.51
C PHE A 2 -21.82 -45.98 38.17
N GLU A 3 -20.99 -44.93 38.24
CA GLU A 3 -20.60 -44.03 39.36
C GLU A 3 -19.84 -42.81 38.77
N SER A 4 -20.15 -41.54 39.05
CA SER A 4 -19.68 -40.67 40.15
C SER A 4 -18.16 -40.49 40.31
N TRP A 5 -17.62 -39.30 39.98
CA TRP A 5 -16.78 -38.54 40.94
C TRP A 5 -16.71 -37.05 40.60
N PHE A 6 -17.33 -36.23 41.47
CA PHE A 6 -17.17 -34.79 41.57
C PHE A 6 -15.85 -34.42 42.27
N ARG A 7 -15.16 -33.37 41.81
CA ARG A 7 -14.18 -32.60 42.59
C ARG A 7 -14.55 -31.11 42.49
N THR A 8 -15.38 -30.62 43.41
CA THR A 8 -15.02 -29.82 44.61
C THR A 8 -14.52 -28.40 44.29
N LEU A 9 -15.46 -27.44 44.36
CA LEU A 9 -15.24 -26.05 44.71
C LEU A 9 -14.59 -25.95 46.10
N THR A 10 -13.60 -25.06 46.26
CA THR A 10 -13.30 -24.45 47.56
C THR A 10 -13.15 -22.94 47.37
N ALA A 11 -14.15 -22.23 47.90
CA ALA A 11 -14.07 -20.81 48.21
C ALA A 11 -13.41 -20.67 49.59
N ARG A 12 -12.50 -19.70 49.75
CA ARG A 12 -12.18 -19.12 51.04
C ARG A 12 -12.15 -17.60 50.94
N HIS A 13 -13.02 -17.01 51.74
CA HIS A 13 -13.26 -15.60 51.95
C HIS A 13 -12.26 -14.95 52.92
N ALA A 14 -12.32 -13.61 52.88
CA ALA A 14 -12.18 -12.65 53.99
C ALA A 14 -10.76 -12.06 54.16
N CYS A 15 -10.58 -10.77 53.82
CA CYS A 15 -10.79 -9.57 54.68
C CYS A 15 -9.39 -9.05 55.09
N VAL A 16 -9.05 -7.75 55.15
CA VAL A 16 -9.83 -6.55 55.45
C VAL A 16 -8.92 -5.31 55.30
N LEU A 17 -9.50 -4.14 54.95
CA LEU A 17 -9.14 -2.72 55.24
C LEU A 17 -7.70 -2.23 54.92
N GLY A 18 -7.41 -1.03 54.44
CA GLY A 18 -8.07 0.27 54.28
C GLY A 18 -6.93 1.22 53.82
N VAL A 19 -7.17 2.28 53.06
CA VAL A 19 -7.25 3.66 53.57
C VAL A 19 -7.72 4.53 52.40
N ALA A 20 -8.83 5.23 52.63
CA ALA A 20 -9.27 6.36 51.83
C ALA A 20 -8.50 7.62 52.26
N ALA A 21 -8.05 8.43 51.31
CA ALA A 21 -7.67 9.81 51.55
C ALA A 21 -8.22 10.70 50.43
N LEU A 22 -9.10 11.62 50.85
CA LEU A 22 -9.70 12.70 50.10
C LEU A 22 -8.66 13.69 49.57
N ILE A 23 -8.74 14.07 48.30
CA ILE A 23 -8.33 15.39 47.83
C ILE A 23 -9.41 15.92 46.90
N ALA A 24 -10.29 16.76 47.48
CA ALA A 24 -11.13 17.68 46.74
C ALA A 24 -10.42 19.03 46.68
N ALA A 25 -10.06 19.49 45.47
CA ALA A 25 -9.68 20.87 45.25
C ALA A 25 -9.90 21.28 43.78
N GLY A 26 -10.77 22.28 43.58
CA GLY A 26 -10.56 23.35 42.61
C GLY A 26 -10.92 23.10 41.15
N VAL A 27 -12.16 23.45 40.79
CA VAL A 27 -12.52 23.81 39.41
C VAL A 27 -11.94 25.20 39.10
N GLN A 28 -11.14 25.31 38.04
CA GLN A 28 -10.90 26.54 37.29
C GLN A 28 -10.97 26.19 35.79
N PRO A 29 -11.91 26.74 35.01
CA PRO A 29 -11.91 26.57 33.56
C PRO A 29 -10.78 27.41 32.96
N ALA A 30 -9.69 26.74 32.57
CA ALA A 30 -8.65 27.35 31.77
C ALA A 30 -9.22 27.73 30.40
N ARG A 31 -9.47 29.04 30.20
CA ARG A 31 -9.70 29.60 28.87
C ARG A 31 -8.36 29.65 28.15
N ALA A 32 -8.07 28.61 27.38
CA ALA A 32 -7.02 28.64 26.38
C ALA A 32 -7.40 29.67 25.31
N GLN A 33 -6.93 30.91 25.49
CA GLN A 33 -6.90 31.88 24.40
C GLN A 33 -5.81 31.43 23.42
N LEU A 34 -6.24 31.11 22.20
CA LEU A 34 -5.40 30.99 21.02
C LEU A 34 -4.63 32.30 20.83
N VAL A 35 -3.41 32.37 21.36
CA VAL A 35 -2.43 33.39 21.00
C VAL A 35 -1.74 32.89 19.73
N LEU A 36 -2.24 33.34 18.58
CA LEU A 36 -1.57 33.19 17.29
C LEU A 36 -0.38 34.17 17.25
N PRO A 37 0.87 33.69 17.14
CA PRO A 37 2.00 34.55 16.81
C PRO A 37 1.83 35.01 15.36
N GLY A 38 1.57 36.30 15.14
CA GLY A 38 1.49 36.88 13.79
C GLY A 38 0.38 37.90 13.53
N ALA A 39 -0.35 38.38 14.55
CA ALA A 39 -1.30 39.47 14.38
C ALA A 39 -0.56 40.79 14.10
N VAL A 40 -0.43 41.14 12.81
CA VAL A 40 0.03 42.45 12.35
C VAL A 40 -1.07 43.46 12.68
N ALA A 41 -0.71 44.55 13.38
CA ALA A 41 -1.62 45.65 13.69
C ALA A 41 -2.17 46.30 12.41
N PRO A 42 -3.44 46.76 12.39
CA PRO A 42 -3.97 47.49 11.25
C PRO A 42 -3.23 48.82 11.10
N THR A 43 -2.65 49.05 9.92
CA THR A 43 -2.10 50.36 9.53
C THR A 43 -3.23 51.40 9.42
N PRO A 44 -3.02 52.63 9.92
CA PRO A 44 -4.02 53.69 9.84
C PRO A 44 -4.31 54.12 8.40
N GLU A 45 -5.57 54.53 8.18
CA GLU A 45 -6.07 55.07 6.93
C GLU A 45 -5.34 56.35 6.53
N GLY A 46 -5.02 56.46 5.24
CA GLY A 46 -4.72 57.73 4.59
C GLY A 46 -3.23 58.03 4.39
N THR A 47 -2.61 57.42 3.38
CA THR A 47 -1.69 58.15 2.49
C THR A 47 -1.72 57.50 1.11
N VAL A 48 -2.15 58.30 0.15
CA VAL A 48 -2.38 57.95 -1.25
C VAL A 48 -1.09 58.16 -2.01
N ALA A 49 -0.57 57.11 -2.66
CA ALA A 49 0.34 57.27 -3.79
C ALA A 49 -0.37 56.75 -5.05
N SER A 50 -0.60 57.67 -5.98
CA SER A 50 -1.35 57.48 -7.23
C SER A 50 -0.49 56.83 -8.34
N PRO A 51 -1.10 56.40 -9.47
CA PRO A 51 -0.82 55.11 -10.10
C PRO A 51 0.10 55.19 -11.33
N ALA A 52 0.86 54.12 -11.57
CA ALA A 52 1.43 53.84 -12.89
C ALA A 52 0.52 52.87 -13.67
N LYS A 53 0.39 53.16 -14.97
CA LYS A 53 -0.67 52.75 -15.89
C LYS A 53 -0.76 51.23 -16.17
N LYS A 54 -2.03 50.85 -16.37
CA LYS A 54 -2.61 49.64 -16.96
C LYS A 54 -1.77 48.93 -18.04
N ARG A 55 -1.68 47.60 -17.92
CA ARG A 55 -1.97 46.66 -19.01
C ARG A 55 -2.88 45.55 -18.49
N SER A 56 -4.13 45.58 -18.94
CA SER A 56 -5.08 44.49 -18.84
C SER A 56 -4.70 43.39 -19.82
N VAL A 57 -4.49 42.16 -19.34
CA VAL A 57 -4.87 40.96 -20.07
C VAL A 57 -5.34 39.96 -19.01
N GLY A 58 -6.63 39.61 -19.05
CA GLY A 58 -7.13 38.43 -18.37
C GLY A 58 -6.39 37.22 -18.93
N GLY A 59 -5.59 36.60 -18.07
CA GLY A 59 -5.02 35.28 -18.32
C GLY A 59 -5.86 34.28 -17.55
N GLU A 60 -6.76 33.65 -18.28
CA GLU A 60 -7.36 32.36 -17.95
C GLU A 60 -6.37 31.51 -17.13
N MET A 61 -6.83 31.00 -16.00
CA MET A 61 -6.13 29.97 -15.24
C MET A 61 -6.19 28.68 -16.08
N GLY A 62 -5.39 28.69 -17.16
CA GLY A 62 -5.35 27.65 -18.16
C GLY A 62 -4.90 26.37 -17.48
N ALA A 63 -5.79 25.40 -17.48
CA ALA A 63 -5.48 24.01 -17.23
C ALA A 63 -4.40 23.58 -18.25
N ALA A 64 -3.13 23.76 -17.90
CA ALA A 64 -2.06 23.03 -18.54
C ALA A 64 -2.10 21.60 -17.97
N ALA A 65 -3.13 20.86 -18.36
CA ALA A 65 -3.08 19.41 -18.35
C ALA A 65 -2.08 19.00 -19.44
N GLY A 66 -0.80 19.11 -19.14
CA GLY A 66 0.21 18.38 -19.89
C GLY A 66 -0.18 16.90 -19.90
N PRO A 67 0.11 16.15 -20.98
CA PRO A 67 -0.23 14.74 -21.05
C PRO A 67 0.33 14.05 -19.81
N ALA A 68 -0.50 13.26 -19.11
CA ALA A 68 -0.07 12.57 -17.91
C ALA A 68 1.09 11.64 -18.28
N ILE A 69 2.30 12.04 -17.91
CA ILE A 69 3.51 11.27 -18.20
C ILE A 69 3.44 10.03 -17.30
N MET A 70 3.31 8.85 -17.90
CA MET A 70 3.36 7.58 -17.18
C MET A 70 4.67 7.52 -16.39
N PRO A 71 4.63 7.37 -15.05
CA PRO A 71 5.84 7.18 -14.28
C PRO A 71 6.59 5.94 -14.77
N LYS A 72 7.92 6.03 -14.86
CA LYS A 72 8.74 4.92 -15.35
C LYS A 72 8.71 3.77 -14.35
N ALA A 73 8.43 2.55 -14.84
CA ALA A 73 8.45 1.36 -14.02
C ALA A 73 9.87 1.06 -13.46
N PRO A 74 10.01 0.81 -12.15
CA PRO A 74 11.30 0.51 -11.49
C PRO A 74 12.02 -0.69 -12.12
N ALA A 75 13.32 -0.55 -12.36
CA ALA A 75 14.17 -1.61 -12.90
C ALA A 75 14.51 -2.67 -11.84
N GLU A 76 14.91 -3.86 -12.29
CA GLU A 76 15.34 -4.96 -11.40
C GLU A 76 16.53 -4.55 -10.50
N ASP A 77 17.37 -3.61 -10.95
CA ASP A 77 18.51 -3.10 -10.17
C ASP A 77 18.06 -2.44 -8.86
N ALA A 78 16.79 -2.07 -8.73
CA ALA A 78 16.25 -1.55 -7.48
C ALA A 78 16.24 -2.61 -6.36
N ILE A 79 16.20 -3.90 -6.69
CA ILE A 79 16.08 -5.04 -5.75
C ILE A 79 17.28 -5.99 -5.75
N VAL A 80 18.12 -5.96 -6.78
CA VAL A 80 19.32 -6.83 -6.87
C VAL A 80 20.34 -6.48 -5.79
N GLY A 81 20.92 -7.51 -5.15
CA GLY A 81 21.95 -7.37 -4.13
C GLY A 81 21.44 -6.82 -2.78
N LYS A 82 20.12 -6.75 -2.60
CA LYS A 82 19.48 -6.34 -1.34
C LYS A 82 18.75 -7.52 -0.73
N ILE A 83 18.81 -7.64 0.59
CA ILE A 83 17.94 -8.51 1.36
C ILE A 83 16.70 -7.70 1.69
N ILE A 84 15.57 -8.05 1.08
CA ILE A 84 14.29 -7.40 1.37
C ILE A 84 13.43 -8.33 2.23
N LYS A 85 12.70 -7.75 3.19
CA LYS A 85 11.89 -8.50 4.16
C LYS A 85 10.40 -8.30 3.91
N ARG A 86 9.62 -9.38 4.00
CA ARG A 86 8.16 -9.36 4.04
C ARG A 86 7.73 -8.56 5.27
N ASP A 87 6.90 -7.55 5.05
CA ASP A 87 6.36 -6.68 6.10
C ASP A 87 7.45 -6.00 6.96
N GLY A 88 8.67 -5.87 6.44
CA GLY A 88 9.79 -5.20 7.11
C GLY A 88 10.52 -6.03 8.18
N GLU A 89 10.04 -7.21 8.57
CA GLU A 89 10.66 -8.01 9.65
C GLU A 89 10.52 -9.55 9.54
N GLY A 90 9.66 -10.06 8.66
CA GLY A 90 9.34 -11.50 8.59
C GLY A 90 10.27 -12.33 7.69
N SER A 91 9.68 -12.91 6.65
CA SER A 91 10.37 -13.65 5.60
C SER A 91 11.38 -12.75 4.88
N ALA A 92 12.46 -13.31 4.32
CA ALA A 92 13.50 -12.55 3.63
C ALA A 92 13.87 -13.16 2.28
N ILE A 93 14.12 -12.31 1.29
CA ILE A 93 14.49 -12.73 -0.06
C ILE A 93 15.64 -11.85 -0.57
N GLU A 94 16.56 -12.46 -1.30
CA GLU A 94 17.67 -11.79 -1.94
C GLU A 94 17.72 -12.18 -3.43
N PHE A 95 17.86 -11.18 -4.28
CA PHE A 95 17.98 -11.37 -5.73
C PHE A 95 19.41 -11.16 -6.20
N SER A 96 19.83 -11.98 -7.16
CA SER A 96 21.09 -11.82 -7.88
C SER A 96 20.87 -11.88 -9.39
N ARG A 97 21.90 -11.54 -10.16
CA ARG A 97 21.92 -11.74 -11.62
C ARG A 97 22.85 -12.90 -11.98
N ALA A 98 22.40 -13.75 -12.88
CA ALA A 98 23.24 -14.68 -13.63
C ALA A 98 23.36 -14.17 -15.08
N GLY A 99 24.36 -13.34 -15.35
CA GLY A 99 24.44 -12.60 -16.60
C GLY A 99 23.30 -11.57 -16.70
N ALA A 100 22.43 -11.71 -17.71
CA ALA A 100 21.26 -10.85 -17.87
C ALA A 100 20.05 -11.32 -17.04
N ASP A 101 20.02 -12.58 -16.60
CA ASP A 101 18.84 -13.18 -15.98
C ASP A 101 18.78 -12.90 -14.48
N LEU A 102 17.62 -12.45 -14.01
CA LEU A 102 17.31 -12.28 -12.59
C LEU A 102 16.99 -13.65 -11.95
N GLN A 103 17.55 -13.90 -10.76
CA GLN A 103 17.33 -15.13 -10.01
C GLN A 103 17.23 -14.86 -8.50
N VAL A 104 16.55 -15.74 -7.77
CA VAL A 104 16.51 -15.67 -6.30
C VAL A 104 17.74 -16.35 -5.73
N ALA A 105 18.64 -15.59 -5.11
CA ALA A 105 19.87 -16.09 -4.50
C ALA A 105 19.61 -16.76 -3.14
N LYS A 106 18.74 -16.16 -2.34
CA LYS A 106 18.36 -16.65 -1.02
C LYS A 106 16.88 -16.41 -0.77
N LEU A 107 16.20 -17.38 -0.17
CA LEU A 107 14.81 -17.25 0.27
C LEU A 107 14.68 -17.89 1.65
N THR A 108 14.13 -17.13 2.60
CA THR A 108 13.79 -17.57 3.95
C THR A 108 12.33 -17.27 4.20
N LEU A 109 11.55 -18.30 4.53
CA LEU A 109 10.14 -18.19 4.82
C LEU A 109 9.89 -18.32 6.31
N VAL A 110 9.07 -17.42 6.85
CA VAL A 110 8.58 -17.44 8.23
C VAL A 110 7.05 -17.65 8.18
N GLY A 111 6.57 -18.60 8.98
CA GLY A 111 5.17 -19.01 9.04
C GLY A 111 4.84 -19.78 10.32
N ASP A 112 3.81 -20.61 10.28
CA ASP A 112 3.29 -21.39 11.42
C ASP A 112 3.82 -22.83 11.41
N ASP A 113 4.30 -23.33 12.56
CA ASP A 113 4.66 -24.74 12.75
C ASP A 113 3.40 -25.60 12.83
N LEU A 114 3.20 -26.46 11.82
CA LEU A 114 2.05 -27.35 11.73
C LEU A 114 2.08 -28.48 12.77
N ARG A 115 3.24 -28.73 13.40
CA ARG A 115 3.40 -29.74 14.44
C ARG A 115 3.06 -29.19 15.81
N ARG A 116 3.17 -27.87 16.00
CA ARG A 116 2.98 -27.18 17.29
C ARG A 116 2.17 -25.91 17.10
N SER A 117 0.89 -25.98 17.48
CA SER A 117 -0.04 -24.85 17.37
C SER A 117 0.49 -23.61 18.10
N GLY A 118 0.52 -22.47 17.41
CA GLY A 118 0.96 -21.19 17.96
C GLY A 118 2.47 -20.95 17.95
N GLU A 119 3.28 -21.92 17.50
CA GLU A 119 4.71 -21.71 17.31
C GLU A 119 5.02 -21.28 15.86
N ALA A 120 6.01 -20.39 15.72
CA ALA A 120 6.49 -19.97 14.41
C ALA A 120 7.56 -20.95 13.88
N CYS A 121 7.53 -21.22 12.58
CA CYS A 121 8.59 -21.90 11.86
C CYS A 121 9.41 -20.91 11.02
N ARG A 122 10.69 -21.19 10.86
CA ARG A 122 11.59 -20.50 9.92
C ARG A 122 12.27 -21.54 9.05
N VAL A 123 12.15 -21.39 7.73
CA VAL A 123 12.74 -22.31 6.77
C VAL A 123 13.59 -21.53 5.77
N GLU A 124 14.86 -21.88 5.70
CA GLU A 124 15.71 -21.47 4.59
C GLU A 124 15.49 -22.44 3.42
N VAL A 125 15.10 -21.90 2.27
CA VAL A 125 14.75 -22.69 1.10
C VAL A 125 16.02 -23.24 0.45
N ALA A 126 16.11 -24.57 0.38
CA ALA A 126 17.15 -25.26 -0.37
C ALA A 126 16.93 -25.15 -1.89
N GLY A 127 18.00 -25.35 -2.68
CA GLY A 127 17.92 -25.36 -4.14
C GLY A 127 17.98 -23.99 -4.81
N THR A 128 18.57 -22.99 -4.14
CA THR A 128 18.92 -21.72 -4.77
C THR A 128 20.15 -21.88 -5.68
N PRO A 129 20.25 -21.11 -6.79
CA PRO A 129 19.34 -20.03 -7.17
C PRO A 129 18.01 -20.52 -7.77
N LEU A 130 16.89 -19.93 -7.33
CA LEU A 130 15.58 -20.22 -7.94
C LEU A 130 15.42 -19.42 -9.23
N LYS A 131 15.02 -20.10 -10.30
CA LYS A 131 14.76 -19.48 -11.60
C LYS A 131 13.48 -18.65 -11.56
N LEU A 132 13.54 -17.48 -12.20
CA LEU A 132 12.40 -16.61 -12.42
C LEU A 132 11.91 -16.76 -13.86
N THR A 133 10.60 -16.70 -14.05
CA THR A 133 10.03 -16.55 -15.39
C THR A 133 9.32 -15.22 -15.51
N ALA A 134 9.72 -14.40 -16.47
CA ALA A 134 9.02 -13.15 -16.78
C ALA A 134 7.56 -13.43 -17.18
N ARG A 135 6.66 -12.56 -16.74
CA ARG A 135 5.24 -12.60 -17.04
C ARG A 135 4.79 -11.24 -17.56
N GLN A 136 3.75 -11.27 -18.39
CA GLN A 136 3.08 -10.04 -18.81
C GLN A 136 2.37 -9.41 -17.61
N SER A 137 2.42 -8.08 -17.54
CA SER A 137 1.77 -7.32 -16.50
C SER A 137 0.84 -6.29 -17.12
N GLU A 138 -0.33 -6.16 -16.50
CA GLU A 138 -1.36 -5.19 -16.90
C GLU A 138 -1.19 -3.85 -16.18
N THR A 139 -0.33 -3.81 -15.17
CA THR A 139 -0.05 -2.62 -14.35
C THR A 139 1.10 -1.79 -14.89
N GLY A 140 1.77 -2.24 -15.97
CA GLY A 140 3.02 -1.64 -16.47
C GLY A 140 4.25 -1.96 -15.61
N LEU A 141 4.09 -2.67 -14.49
CA LEU A 141 5.20 -3.14 -13.66
C LEU A 141 5.84 -4.39 -14.24
N ARG A 142 7.12 -4.65 -13.94
CA ARG A 142 7.74 -5.92 -14.33
C ARG A 142 7.23 -7.01 -13.41
N ARG A 143 6.66 -8.07 -13.99
CA ARG A 143 6.13 -9.22 -13.25
C ARG A 143 6.97 -10.46 -13.49
N TYR A 144 7.23 -11.19 -12.43
CA TYR A 144 7.90 -12.49 -12.48
C TYR A 144 7.08 -13.55 -11.75
N GLN A 145 7.26 -14.80 -12.17
CA GLN A 145 6.81 -15.97 -11.44
C GLN A 145 8.01 -16.71 -10.88
N ILE A 146 7.96 -17.05 -9.60
CA ILE A 146 8.90 -17.95 -8.94
C ILE A 146 8.35 -19.37 -9.04
N ALA A 147 9.13 -20.26 -9.63
CA ALA A 147 8.84 -21.69 -9.63
C ALA A 147 9.38 -22.31 -8.34
N PHE A 148 8.66 -22.13 -7.23
CA PHE A 148 9.03 -22.71 -5.94
C PHE A 148 8.26 -24.03 -5.71
N PRO A 149 8.94 -25.14 -5.35
CA PRO A 149 8.28 -26.46 -5.31
C PRO A 149 7.09 -26.59 -4.37
N ALA A 150 7.04 -25.83 -3.26
CA ALA A 150 5.92 -25.89 -2.33
C ALA A 150 4.70 -25.07 -2.80
N CYS A 151 4.92 -24.01 -3.57
CA CYS A 151 3.89 -23.11 -4.10
C CYS A 151 4.53 -22.22 -5.18
N ALA A 152 3.89 -22.08 -6.34
CA ALA A 152 4.30 -21.04 -7.27
C ALA A 152 3.64 -19.72 -6.86
N PHE A 153 4.40 -18.62 -6.86
CA PHE A 153 3.87 -17.29 -6.59
C PHE A 153 4.46 -16.28 -7.55
N THR A 154 3.76 -15.16 -7.73
CA THR A 154 4.17 -14.07 -8.61
C THR A 154 4.55 -12.85 -7.81
N PHE A 155 5.38 -11.99 -8.40
CA PHE A 155 5.63 -10.69 -7.81
C PHE A 155 5.78 -9.61 -8.88
N ASP A 156 5.37 -8.40 -8.51
CA ASP A 156 5.63 -7.18 -9.27
C ASP A 156 6.82 -6.44 -8.65
N VAL A 157 7.77 -6.02 -9.49
CA VAL A 157 8.94 -5.22 -9.07
C VAL A 157 8.51 -3.78 -8.84
N LEU A 158 8.79 -3.29 -7.63
CA LEU A 158 8.61 -1.92 -7.20
C LEU A 158 9.97 -1.25 -6.97
N ASP A 159 9.97 0.01 -6.56
CA ASP A 159 11.22 0.71 -6.25
C ASP A 159 11.76 0.26 -4.88
N GLY A 160 12.80 -0.58 -4.91
CA GLY A 160 13.41 -1.14 -3.70
C GLY A 160 12.55 -2.19 -2.98
N ALA A 161 11.46 -2.63 -3.59
CA ALA A 161 10.52 -3.58 -3.02
C ALA A 161 9.96 -4.51 -4.11
N ILE A 162 9.27 -5.56 -3.68
CA ILE A 162 8.40 -6.37 -4.52
C ILE A 162 7.04 -6.52 -3.84
N LEU A 163 5.98 -6.55 -4.64
CA LEU A 163 4.65 -6.96 -4.17
C LEU A 163 4.42 -8.39 -4.59
N VAL A 164 4.36 -9.31 -3.62
CA VAL A 164 4.10 -10.73 -3.88
C VAL A 164 2.61 -10.99 -3.85
N THR A 165 2.12 -11.67 -4.88
CA THR A 165 0.79 -12.25 -4.94
C THR A 165 0.89 -13.76 -5.06
N ASN A 166 0.08 -14.43 -4.26
CA ASN A 166 -0.07 -15.87 -4.26
C ASN A 166 -1.55 -16.16 -4.44
N GLU A 167 -1.94 -17.19 -5.17
CA GLU A 167 -3.36 -17.45 -5.54
C GLU A 167 -4.21 -17.95 -4.34
N GLY A 168 -4.05 -17.32 -3.18
CA GLY A 168 -4.78 -17.60 -1.95
C GLY A 168 -4.32 -18.86 -1.20
N LYS A 169 -3.13 -19.40 -1.50
CA LYS A 169 -2.65 -20.65 -0.90
C LYS A 169 -1.30 -20.48 -0.23
N ALA A 170 -1.29 -20.45 1.10
CA ALA A 170 -0.05 -20.54 1.86
C ALA A 170 0.78 -21.76 1.43
N CYS A 171 2.10 -21.60 1.44
CA CYS A 171 3.04 -22.64 1.03
C CYS A 171 3.21 -23.64 2.15
N GLU A 172 2.93 -24.92 1.88
CA GLU A 172 3.12 -26.00 2.85
C GLU A 172 4.45 -26.73 2.58
N LEU A 173 5.42 -26.48 3.45
CA LEU A 173 6.72 -27.12 3.45
C LEU A 173 6.63 -28.38 4.32
N LYS A 174 6.18 -29.48 3.71
CA LYS A 174 5.90 -30.75 4.40
C LYS A 174 7.08 -31.28 5.21
N ASP A 175 8.28 -31.28 4.62
CA ASP A 175 9.50 -31.78 5.26
C ASP A 175 9.89 -30.95 6.49
N ALA A 176 9.57 -29.65 6.49
CA ALA A 176 9.82 -28.75 7.60
C ALA A 176 8.63 -28.61 8.56
N GLY A 177 7.49 -29.27 8.28
CA GLY A 177 6.25 -29.11 9.03
C GLY A 177 5.81 -27.65 9.15
N CYS A 178 5.98 -26.85 8.09
CA CYS A 178 5.83 -25.39 8.14
C CYS A 178 4.83 -24.90 7.10
N ARG A 179 3.91 -24.01 7.49
CA ARG A 179 3.01 -23.30 6.56
C ARG A 179 3.36 -21.83 6.54
N ALA A 180 3.81 -21.31 5.40
CA ALA A 180 4.21 -19.92 5.25
C ALA A 180 3.52 -19.26 4.07
N ASP A 181 2.94 -18.08 4.27
CA ASP A 181 2.32 -17.31 3.20
C ASP A 181 3.25 -16.22 2.66
N PRO A 182 3.76 -16.30 1.42
CA PRO A 182 4.66 -15.30 0.86
C PRO A 182 3.93 -14.01 0.43
N GLU A 183 2.59 -13.98 0.42
CA GLU A 183 1.81 -12.82 0.00
C GLU A 183 2.13 -11.57 0.85
N GLY A 184 2.14 -10.41 0.19
CA GLY A 184 2.38 -9.12 0.84
C GLY A 184 3.54 -8.33 0.23
N LEU A 185 3.88 -7.21 0.87
CA LEU A 185 4.95 -6.34 0.42
C LEU A 185 6.29 -6.79 1.05
N TRP A 186 7.29 -6.98 0.21
CA TRP A 186 8.66 -7.24 0.65
C TRP A 186 9.52 -6.04 0.30
N GLY A 187 10.22 -5.48 1.28
CA GLY A 187 10.98 -4.26 1.07
C GLY A 187 12.01 -4.00 2.17
N MET A 188 12.30 -2.71 2.37
CA MET A 188 13.21 -2.21 3.39
C MET A 188 12.86 -2.75 4.77
N SER A 189 13.86 -3.18 5.54
CA SER A 189 13.58 -3.68 6.88
C SER A 189 13.40 -2.55 7.89
N ALA A 190 12.71 -2.84 8.99
CA ALA A 190 12.41 -1.87 10.04
C ALA A 190 13.67 -1.17 10.61
N ASP A 191 14.80 -1.89 10.61
CA ASP A 191 16.11 -1.44 11.07
C ASP A 191 16.82 -0.47 10.10
N GLU A 192 16.43 -0.43 8.83
CA GLU A 192 17.02 0.46 7.82
C GLU A 192 16.32 1.85 7.76
N ILE A 193 15.18 1.98 8.44
CA ILE A 193 14.35 3.17 8.42
C ILE A 193 14.78 4.13 9.54
N ASP A 194 15.38 5.26 9.16
CA ASP A 194 15.63 6.37 10.07
C ASP A 194 14.52 7.44 9.99
N PRO A 195 14.34 8.27 11.04
CA PRO A 195 13.28 9.27 11.06
C PRO A 195 13.30 10.27 9.90
N LYS A 196 14.48 10.63 9.40
CA LYS A 196 14.63 11.58 8.30
C LYS A 196 14.13 10.99 6.99
N LYS A 197 14.52 9.75 6.67
CA LYS A 197 13.96 9.00 5.53
C LYS A 197 12.44 8.89 5.66
N GLY A 198 11.96 8.70 6.88
CA GLY A 198 10.55 8.75 7.23
C GLY A 198 9.80 9.97 6.67
N GLU A 199 10.24 11.16 7.06
CA GLU A 199 9.65 12.42 6.61
C GLU A 199 9.74 12.58 5.09
N GLU A 200 10.86 12.19 4.49
CA GLU A 200 11.06 12.19 3.04
C GLU A 200 10.05 11.28 2.31
N MET A 201 9.80 10.08 2.85
CA MET A 201 8.83 9.13 2.30
C MET A 201 7.39 9.63 2.41
N LEU A 202 7.01 10.23 3.53
CA LEU A 202 5.68 10.85 3.68
C LEU A 202 5.49 12.02 2.69
N GLY A 203 6.52 12.85 2.51
CA GLY A 203 6.54 13.93 1.52
C GLY A 203 6.45 13.41 0.08
N ALA A 204 7.18 12.34 -0.24
CA ALA A 204 7.13 11.66 -1.54
C ALA A 204 5.73 11.08 -1.79
N ARG A 205 5.14 10.39 -0.81
CA ARG A 205 3.80 9.81 -0.90
C ARG A 205 2.77 10.88 -1.22
N ALA A 206 2.81 12.03 -0.54
CA ALA A 206 1.87 13.13 -0.82
C ALA A 206 1.96 13.62 -2.27
N ARG A 207 3.16 13.63 -2.88
CA ARG A 207 3.36 13.99 -4.29
C ARG A 207 2.81 12.91 -5.22
N VAL A 208 3.12 11.64 -4.97
CA VAL A 208 2.63 10.52 -5.78
C VAL A 208 1.11 10.39 -5.69
N GLU A 209 0.51 10.62 -4.53
CA GLU A 209 -0.95 10.64 -4.41
C GLU A 209 -1.61 11.76 -5.23
N LYS A 210 -0.95 12.91 -5.42
CA LYS A 210 -1.43 13.95 -6.36
C LYS A 210 -1.41 13.42 -7.79
N THR A 211 -0.35 12.72 -8.19
CA THR A 211 -0.25 12.07 -9.51
C THR A 211 -1.31 11.01 -9.72
N VAL A 212 -1.58 10.17 -8.71
CA VAL A 212 -2.69 9.19 -8.75
C VAL A 212 -4.02 9.91 -8.98
N ARG A 213 -4.31 10.98 -8.22
CA ARG A 213 -5.55 11.75 -8.36
C ARG A 213 -5.67 12.44 -9.72
N SER A 214 -4.60 13.03 -10.25
CA SER A 214 -4.65 13.68 -11.57
C SER A 214 -4.82 12.66 -12.71
N THR A 215 -4.10 11.54 -12.66
CA THR A 215 -4.17 10.49 -13.69
C THR A 215 -5.53 9.79 -13.68
N PHE A 216 -6.08 9.54 -12.49
CA PHE A 216 -7.45 9.04 -12.33
C PHE A 216 -8.48 9.99 -12.95
N ARG A 217 -8.37 11.30 -12.74
CA ARG A 217 -9.28 12.28 -13.37
C ARG A 217 -9.18 12.25 -14.89
N ALA A 218 -7.97 12.21 -15.44
CA ALA A 218 -7.77 12.10 -16.88
C ALA A 218 -8.42 10.81 -17.45
N LEU A 219 -8.24 9.68 -16.77
CA LEU A 219 -8.84 8.40 -17.15
C LEU A 219 -10.37 8.45 -17.07
N TYR A 220 -10.91 9.05 -16.00
CA TYR A 220 -12.35 9.26 -15.83
C TYR A 220 -12.92 10.12 -16.97
N ASP A 221 -12.24 11.21 -17.33
CA ASP A 221 -12.67 12.12 -18.40
C ASP A 221 -12.62 11.46 -19.78
N GLN A 222 -11.63 10.60 -20.03
CA GLN A 222 -11.53 9.79 -21.26
C GLN A 222 -12.75 8.88 -21.43
N TYR A 223 -13.19 8.21 -20.35
CA TYR A 223 -14.32 7.27 -20.37
C TYR A 223 -15.65 7.87 -19.90
N LYS A 224 -15.79 9.20 -19.86
CA LYS A 224 -16.96 9.87 -19.27
C LYS A 224 -18.32 9.46 -19.87
N LYS A 225 -18.34 9.05 -21.14
CA LYS A 225 -19.55 8.64 -21.89
C LYS A 225 -19.86 7.13 -21.81
N GLU A 226 -18.93 6.33 -21.28
CA GLU A 226 -19.00 4.87 -21.18
C GLU A 226 -19.28 4.50 -19.73
N LYS A 227 -20.56 4.38 -19.36
CA LYS A 227 -20.99 4.31 -17.96
C LYS A 227 -20.46 3.04 -17.29
N ALA A 228 -20.52 1.88 -17.95
CA ALA A 228 -19.96 0.64 -17.43
C ALA A 228 -18.46 0.77 -17.07
N ILE A 229 -17.66 1.30 -17.99
CA ILE A 229 -16.20 1.45 -17.82
C ILE A 229 -15.88 2.50 -16.75
N ARG A 230 -16.56 3.64 -16.78
CA ARG A 230 -16.41 4.68 -15.76
C ARG A 230 -16.74 4.16 -14.36
N ASN A 231 -17.81 3.38 -14.21
CA ASN A 231 -18.18 2.79 -12.93
C ASN A 231 -17.11 1.79 -12.44
N PHE A 232 -16.57 0.99 -13.35
CA PHE A 232 -15.46 0.08 -13.06
C PHE A 232 -14.22 0.84 -12.55
N ILE A 233 -13.79 1.90 -13.26
CA ILE A 233 -12.65 2.73 -12.86
C ILE A 233 -12.84 3.34 -11.47
N VAL A 234 -14.04 3.86 -11.17
CA VAL A 234 -14.37 4.41 -9.84
C VAL A 234 -14.31 3.34 -8.76
N LYS A 235 -14.87 2.14 -9.03
CA LYS A 235 -14.85 1.01 -8.10
C LYS A 235 -13.42 0.54 -7.82
N GLU A 236 -12.59 0.40 -8.85
CA GLU A 236 -11.17 0.05 -8.69
C GLU A 236 -10.43 1.06 -7.82
N GLN A 237 -10.65 2.35 -8.06
CA GLN A 237 -9.98 3.40 -7.28
C GLN A 237 -10.41 3.40 -5.81
N ALA A 238 -11.69 3.14 -5.53
CA ALA A 238 -12.17 2.96 -4.16
C ALA A 238 -11.57 1.71 -3.51
N GLY A 239 -11.58 0.58 -4.22
CA GLY A 239 -11.00 -0.70 -3.78
C GLY A 239 -9.52 -0.57 -3.45
N PHE A 240 -8.75 0.15 -4.26
CA PHE A 240 -7.33 0.39 -4.03
C PHE A 240 -7.05 1.03 -2.66
N SER A 241 -7.86 2.00 -2.22
CA SER A 241 -7.62 2.65 -0.92
C SER A 241 -7.78 1.69 0.26
N SER A 242 -8.79 0.81 0.23
CA SER A 242 -9.03 -0.20 1.26
C SER A 242 -7.96 -1.28 1.21
N TRP A 243 -7.65 -1.78 0.02
CA TRP A 243 -6.65 -2.82 -0.19
C TRP A 243 -5.25 -2.37 0.26
N ARG A 244 -4.86 -1.13 -0.06
CA ARG A 244 -3.57 -0.58 0.40
C ARG A 244 -3.47 -0.58 1.93
N GLU A 245 -4.52 -0.19 2.62
CA GLU A 245 -4.56 -0.21 4.08
C GLU A 245 -4.43 -1.64 4.63
N GLU A 246 -5.18 -2.58 4.05
CA GLU A 246 -5.16 -3.98 4.47
C GLU A 246 -3.77 -4.63 4.31
N VAL A 247 -3.11 -4.37 3.18
CA VAL A 247 -1.75 -4.89 2.92
C VAL A 247 -0.73 -4.21 3.84
N CYS A 248 -0.84 -2.90 4.06
CA CYS A 248 0.19 -2.15 4.78
C CYS A 248 0.05 -2.18 6.31
N ARG A 249 -1.11 -2.55 6.86
CA ARG A 249 -1.35 -2.52 8.32
C ARG A 249 -0.34 -3.31 9.14
N SER A 250 0.23 -4.37 8.57
CA SER A 250 1.18 -5.27 9.23
C SER A 250 2.63 -4.90 8.95
N TYR A 251 2.89 -3.91 8.09
CA TYR A 251 4.24 -3.54 7.72
C TYR A 251 4.92 -2.82 8.90
N ALA A 252 6.12 -3.26 9.24
CA ALA A 252 6.84 -2.77 10.38
C ALA A 252 7.03 -1.25 10.30
N ARG A 253 6.58 -0.55 11.35
CA ARG A 253 6.67 0.91 11.50
C ARG A 253 5.93 1.71 10.42
N GLU A 254 4.92 1.13 9.78
CA GLU A 254 4.10 1.83 8.77
C GLU A 254 3.45 3.13 9.27
N PRO A 255 2.86 3.20 10.47
CA PRO A 255 2.24 4.44 10.96
C PRO A 255 3.21 5.61 11.06
N ASP A 256 4.50 5.32 11.27
CA ASP A 256 5.54 6.33 11.46
C ASP A 256 6.14 6.80 10.13
N PHE A 257 6.28 5.91 9.14
CA PHE A 257 7.09 6.17 7.95
C PHE A 257 6.38 6.00 6.61
N GLY A 258 5.26 5.28 6.59
CA GLY A 258 4.44 5.11 5.38
C GLY A 258 5.15 4.43 4.21
N TYR A 259 6.16 3.57 4.46
CA TYR A 259 6.95 2.92 3.41
C TYR A 259 6.07 2.06 2.51
N CYS A 260 5.25 1.20 3.09
CA CYS A 260 4.37 0.33 2.32
C CYS A 260 3.37 1.14 1.51
N ALA A 261 2.70 2.10 2.14
CA ALA A 261 1.73 2.94 1.47
C ALA A 261 2.37 3.75 0.33
N LEU A 262 3.62 4.22 0.49
CA LEU A 262 4.35 4.88 -0.59
C LEU A 262 4.54 3.94 -1.78
N ARG A 263 5.13 2.75 -1.58
CA ARG A 263 5.41 1.80 -2.66
C ARG A 263 4.16 1.34 -3.40
N LEU A 264 3.07 1.08 -2.68
CA LEU A 264 1.79 0.72 -3.31
C LEU A 264 1.15 1.91 -4.04
N THR A 265 1.35 3.13 -3.58
CA THR A 265 0.84 4.34 -4.27
C THR A 265 1.64 4.63 -5.55
N GLU A 266 2.95 4.41 -5.55
CA GLU A 266 3.79 4.48 -6.75
C GLU A 266 3.38 3.44 -7.78
N ALA A 267 3.18 2.18 -7.34
CA ALA A 267 2.64 1.11 -8.16
C ALA A 267 1.31 1.50 -8.82
N ARG A 268 0.39 2.11 -8.05
CA ARG A 268 -0.90 2.58 -8.56
C ARG A 268 -0.75 3.71 -9.58
N ALA A 269 0.18 4.64 -9.37
CA ALA A 269 0.44 5.72 -10.32
C ALA A 269 0.91 5.16 -11.67
N ILE A 270 1.79 4.14 -11.66
CA ILE A 270 2.24 3.44 -12.87
C ILE A 270 1.07 2.71 -13.53
N ALA A 271 0.27 1.97 -12.77
CA ALA A 271 -0.88 1.23 -13.28
C ALA A 271 -1.92 2.15 -13.96
N LEU A 272 -2.26 3.29 -13.35
CA LEU A 272 -3.14 4.28 -13.95
C LEU A 272 -2.54 4.91 -15.21
N GLY A 273 -1.23 5.17 -15.20
CA GLY A 273 -0.52 5.67 -16.38
C GLY A 273 -0.53 4.67 -17.54
N ALA A 274 -0.34 3.38 -17.26
CA ALA A 274 -0.45 2.30 -18.24
C ALA A 274 -1.86 2.23 -18.82
N GLN A 275 -2.90 2.23 -17.97
CA GLN A 275 -4.30 2.25 -18.39
C GLN A 275 -4.63 3.47 -19.28
N LEU A 276 -4.08 4.64 -18.98
CA LEU A 276 -4.27 5.83 -19.80
C LEU A 276 -3.60 5.70 -21.18
N ALA A 277 -2.42 5.07 -21.24
CA ALA A 277 -1.66 4.91 -22.47
C ALA A 277 -2.19 3.80 -23.38
N THR A 278 -2.60 2.66 -22.81
CA THR A 278 -2.96 1.45 -23.57
C THR A 278 -4.45 1.10 -23.49
N GLY A 279 -5.24 1.86 -22.75
CA GLY A 279 -6.64 1.59 -22.47
C GLY A 279 -6.85 0.75 -21.21
N VAL A 280 -8.07 0.81 -20.66
CA VAL A 280 -8.46 0.05 -19.47
C VAL A 280 -8.78 -1.39 -19.86
N LYS A 281 -8.11 -2.34 -19.22
CA LYS A 281 -8.48 -3.76 -19.34
C LYS A 281 -9.65 -4.07 -18.42
N LEU A 282 -10.72 -4.61 -19.00
CA LEU A 282 -11.98 -4.82 -18.31
C LEU A 282 -12.18 -6.32 -18.02
N PRO A 283 -12.74 -6.68 -16.86
CA PRO A 283 -13.18 -8.05 -16.62
C PRO A 283 -14.36 -8.39 -17.55
N PRO A 284 -14.58 -9.68 -17.88
CA PRO A 284 -15.59 -10.10 -18.86
C PRO A 284 -16.98 -9.50 -18.62
N GLY A 285 -17.46 -9.47 -17.37
CA GLY A 285 -18.78 -8.91 -17.05
C GLY A 285 -18.92 -7.42 -17.33
N VAL A 286 -17.84 -6.63 -17.27
CA VAL A 286 -17.89 -5.19 -17.61
C VAL A 286 -17.83 -4.98 -19.13
N VAL A 287 -17.14 -5.88 -19.86
CA VAL A 287 -17.14 -5.87 -21.33
C VAL A 287 -18.55 -6.12 -21.86
N GLU A 288 -19.25 -7.10 -21.31
CA GLU A 288 -20.64 -7.42 -21.66
C GLU A 288 -21.59 -6.26 -21.36
N GLU A 289 -21.45 -5.62 -20.18
CA GLU A 289 -22.24 -4.44 -19.81
C GLU A 289 -22.00 -3.27 -20.78
N ALA A 290 -20.73 -2.98 -21.09
CA ALA A 290 -20.36 -1.92 -22.02
C ALA A 290 -20.90 -2.16 -23.44
N ALA A 291 -20.85 -3.40 -23.92
CA ALA A 291 -21.40 -3.78 -25.21
C ALA A 291 -22.92 -3.58 -25.26
N ALA A 292 -23.64 -4.03 -24.22
CA ALA A 292 -25.09 -3.87 -24.12
C ALA A 292 -25.53 -2.39 -24.03
N GLU A 293 -24.74 -1.54 -23.39
CA GLU A 293 -24.99 -0.09 -23.36
C GLU A 293 -24.86 0.56 -24.74
N ASN A 294 -23.93 0.08 -25.58
CA ASN A 294 -23.73 0.60 -26.94
C ASN A 294 -24.86 0.18 -27.87
N THR A 295 -25.28 -1.10 -27.86
CA THR A 295 -26.40 -1.58 -28.68
C THR A 295 -27.69 -0.79 -28.42
N LYS A 296 -28.00 -0.50 -27.15
CA LYS A 296 -29.18 0.29 -26.77
C LYS A 296 -29.13 1.76 -27.22
N LYS A 297 -27.94 2.31 -27.44
CA LYS A 297 -27.77 3.67 -27.98
C LYS A 297 -28.02 3.70 -29.49
N ASP A 298 -27.60 2.65 -30.19
CA ASP A 298 -27.78 2.53 -31.64
C ASP A 298 -29.24 2.28 -32.02
N GLU A 299 -29.99 1.52 -31.22
CA GLU A 299 -31.44 1.32 -31.41
C GLU A 299 -32.29 2.58 -31.15
N LYS A 300 -31.74 3.56 -30.44
CA LYS A 300 -32.42 4.83 -30.10
C LYS A 300 -32.13 5.97 -31.08
N LYS A 301 -31.29 5.74 -32.09
CA LYS A 301 -30.86 6.74 -33.07
C LYS A 301 -31.54 6.52 -34.42
#